data_AF-E8UAA9-F1
#
_entry.id   AF-E8UAA9-F1
#
_cell.length_a   1.000
_cell.length_b   1.000
_cell.length_c   1.000
_cell.angle_alpha   90.00
_cell.angle_beta   90.00
_cell.angle_gamma   90.00
#
_symmetry.space_group_name_H-M   'P 1'
#
loop_
_entity.id
_entity.type
_entity.pdbx_description
1 polymer ?
#
loop_
_entity_poly.entity_id
_entity_poly.type
_entity_poly.pdbx_seq_one_letter_code
_entity_poly.pdbx_strand_id
1 'polypeptide(L)'
;MPASNADYAALQQAIQKTRNARAADQETCEAFLNALYHAARHANGPGKPLNNVTLNAAPDPFARVRPVPVGGTHAAWLKLGLYEVLVRVRRDGPSYIGEYGQRGTFLLTRPGETELLDLARAIIADGADLYGLPENDGVLN
;
A
#
# COMPACT_ATOMS: atom_id res chain seq x y z
N MET A 1 7.59 -31.10 34.81
CA MET A 1 8.85 -30.35 35.06
C MET A 1 8.57 -28.87 34.76
N PRO A 2 8.90 -27.92 35.66
CA PRO A 2 8.76 -26.50 35.34
C PRO A 2 9.78 -26.12 34.25
N ALA A 3 9.38 -25.23 33.33
CA ALA A 3 10.26 -24.72 32.28
C ALA A 3 11.53 -24.09 32.90
N SER A 4 12.69 -24.34 32.31
CA SER A 4 13.95 -23.79 32.80
C SER A 4 14.07 -22.30 32.47
N ASN A 5 14.91 -21.56 33.20
CA ASN A 5 15.21 -20.15 32.87
C ASN A 5 15.75 -19.98 31.43
N ALA A 6 16.40 -21.01 30.89
CA ALA A 6 16.87 -21.03 29.50
C ALA A 6 15.70 -21.11 28.50
N ASP A 7 14.68 -21.92 28.80
CA ASP A 7 13.47 -22.04 27.96
C ASP A 7 12.70 -20.72 27.90
N TYR A 8 12.62 -20.01 29.04
CA TYR A 8 11.98 -18.70 29.10
C TYR A 8 12.76 -17.64 28.30
N ALA A 9 14.09 -17.61 28.43
CA ALA A 9 14.93 -16.70 27.65
C ALA A 9 14.82 -16.96 26.14
N ALA A 10 14.83 -18.22 25.71
CA ALA A 10 14.64 -18.61 24.32
C ALA A 10 13.26 -18.16 23.78
N LEU A 11 12.20 -18.33 24.58
CA LEU A 11 10.87 -17.87 24.22
C LEU A 11 10.82 -16.34 24.06
N GLN A 12 11.40 -15.58 24.98
CA GLN A 12 11.44 -14.12 24.90
C GLN A 12 12.20 -13.64 23.66
N GLN A 13 13.33 -14.28 23.33
CA GLN A 13 14.07 -13.98 22.10
C GLN A 13 13.25 -14.27 20.84
N ALA A 14 12.54 -15.40 20.81
CA ALA A 14 11.67 -15.75 19.69
C ALA A 14 10.53 -14.72 19.52
N ILE A 15 9.87 -14.33 20.61
CA ILE A 15 8.81 -13.31 20.60
C ILE A 15 9.36 -11.98 20.08
N GLN A 16 10.53 -11.55 20.55
CA GLN A 16 11.12 -10.28 20.13
C GLN A 16 11.49 -10.31 18.65
N LYS A 17 12.06 -11.41 18.16
CA LYS A 17 12.39 -11.58 16.74
C LYS A 17 11.14 -11.45 15.86
N THR A 18 10.04 -12.11 16.24
CA THR A 18 8.77 -12.02 15.50
C THR A 18 8.13 -10.63 15.60
N ARG A 19 8.27 -9.92 16.72
CA ARG A 19 7.82 -8.51 16.84
C ARG A 19 8.61 -7.61 15.89
N ASN A 20 9.93 -7.70 15.89
CA ASN A 20 10.80 -6.89 15.03
C ASN A 20 10.52 -7.16 13.55
N ALA A 21 10.36 -8.43 13.16
CA ALA A 21 10.06 -8.79 11.77
C ALA A 21 8.73 -8.20 11.29
N ARG A 22 7.69 -8.20 12.14
CA ARG A 22 6.39 -7.58 11.81
C ARG A 22 6.48 -6.07 11.70
N ALA A 23 7.21 -5.43 12.62
CA ALA A 23 7.40 -3.98 12.57
C ALA A 23 8.12 -3.55 11.29
N ALA A 24 9.18 -4.26 10.90
CA ALA A 24 9.91 -3.99 9.66
C ALA A 24 9.05 -4.22 8.39
N ASP A 25 8.21 -5.27 8.39
CA ASP A 25 7.28 -5.55 7.29
C ASP A 25 6.21 -4.46 7.16
N GLN A 26 5.64 -4.03 8.28
CA GLN A 26 4.68 -2.93 8.34
C GLN A 26 5.29 -1.62 7.85
N GLU A 27 6.45 -1.23 8.38
CA GLU A 27 7.17 -0.02 7.96
C GLU A 27 7.45 -0.03 6.46
N THR A 28 7.85 -1.18 5.91
CA THR A 28 8.11 -1.32 4.47
C THR A 28 6.83 -1.13 3.63
N CYS A 29 5.72 -1.73 4.05
CA CYS A 29 4.45 -1.60 3.31
C CYS A 29 3.86 -0.19 3.45
N GLU A 30 4.01 0.45 4.61
CA GLU A 30 3.63 1.85 4.81
C GLU A 30 4.49 2.79 3.96
N ALA A 31 5.80 2.54 3.85
CA ALA A 31 6.67 3.30 2.96
C ALA A 31 6.25 3.16 1.49
N PHE A 32 5.87 1.96 1.05
CA PHE A 32 5.32 1.74 -0.30
C PHE A 32 4.02 2.53 -0.52
N LEU A 33 3.08 2.47 0.42
CA LEU A 33 1.80 3.20 0.32
C LEU A 33 2.01 4.71 0.30
N ASN A 34 2.96 5.23 1.07
CA ASN A 34 3.36 6.64 1.02
C ASN A 34 4.00 7.01 -0.32
N ALA A 35 4.89 6.15 -0.86
CA ALA A 35 5.51 6.39 -2.15
C ALA A 35 4.46 6.40 -3.29
N LEU A 36 3.50 5.47 -3.24
CA LEU A 36 2.37 5.44 -4.18
C LEU A 36 1.48 6.68 -4.05
N TYR A 37 1.23 7.16 -2.83
CA TYR A 37 0.53 8.43 -2.60
C TYR A 37 1.24 9.61 -3.27
N HIS A 38 2.57 9.71 -3.11
CA HIS A 38 3.35 10.75 -3.77
C HIS A 38 3.30 10.61 -5.29
N ALA A 39 3.44 9.40 -5.83
CA ALA A 39 3.31 9.14 -7.26
C ALA A 39 1.94 9.56 -7.80
N ALA A 40 0.85 9.25 -7.09
CA ALA A 40 -0.50 9.68 -7.43
C ALA A 40 -0.66 11.21 -7.46
N ARG A 41 -0.01 11.95 -6.54
CA ARG A 41 0.00 13.41 -6.62
C ARG A 41 0.60 13.94 -7.92
N HIS A 42 1.55 13.22 -8.52
CA HIS A 42 2.28 13.63 -9.73
C HIS A 42 1.81 12.95 -11.03
N ALA A 43 0.78 12.09 -10.96
CA ALA A 43 0.35 11.26 -12.09
C ALA A 43 -0.06 12.05 -13.34
N ASN A 44 -0.65 13.25 -13.18
CA ASN A 44 -1.06 14.17 -14.25
C ASN A 44 0.12 14.90 -14.95
N GLY A 45 1.35 14.59 -14.58
CA GLY A 45 2.56 15.14 -15.19
C GLY A 45 3.17 16.33 -14.44
N PRO A 46 4.33 16.82 -14.91
CA PRO A 46 5.09 17.87 -14.24
C PRO A 46 4.26 19.15 -14.09
N GLY A 47 4.20 19.69 -12.87
CA GLY A 47 3.52 20.97 -12.59
C GLY A 47 1.99 20.93 -12.51
N LYS A 48 1.36 19.75 -12.65
CA LYS A 48 -0.11 19.59 -12.49
C LYS A 48 -0.45 18.63 -11.35
N PRO A 49 -0.08 18.90 -10.10
CA PRO A 49 -0.35 17.98 -9.02
C PRO A 49 -1.86 17.82 -8.80
N LEU A 50 -2.30 16.60 -8.54
CA LEU A 50 -3.64 16.37 -8.00
C LEU A 50 -3.67 16.95 -6.57
N ASN A 51 -4.26 18.14 -6.40
CA ASN A 51 -4.24 18.86 -5.13
C ASN A 51 -4.99 18.12 -4.01
N ASN A 52 -5.96 17.28 -4.38
CA ASN A 52 -6.88 16.64 -3.45
C ASN A 52 -6.55 15.16 -3.18
N VAL A 53 -5.30 14.72 -3.41
CA VAL A 53 -4.91 13.36 -3.00
C VAL A 53 -4.71 13.31 -1.49
N THR A 54 -5.28 12.32 -0.81
CA THR A 54 -4.94 12.01 0.58
C THR A 54 -4.74 10.51 0.77
N LEU A 55 -3.87 10.15 1.72
CA LEU A 55 -3.64 8.78 2.14
C LEU A 55 -4.20 8.59 3.55
N ASN A 56 -5.07 7.59 3.74
CA ASN A 56 -5.58 7.22 5.05
C ASN A 56 -5.28 5.74 5.29
N ALA A 57 -4.35 5.45 6.20
CA ALA A 57 -4.07 4.08 6.62
C ALA A 57 -5.36 3.44 7.18
N ALA A 58 -5.61 2.18 6.80
CA ALA A 58 -6.80 1.46 7.21
C ALA A 58 -6.47 -0.01 7.48
N PRO A 59 -7.16 -0.65 8.43
CA PRO A 59 -7.06 -2.10 8.55
C PRO A 59 -7.59 -2.76 7.27
N ASP A 60 -6.92 -3.81 6.79
CA ASP A 60 -7.43 -4.60 5.67
C ASP A 60 -8.79 -5.22 6.06
N PRO A 61 -9.89 -4.92 5.34
CA PRO A 61 -11.20 -5.46 5.66
C PRO A 61 -11.27 -6.99 5.52
N PHE A 62 -10.36 -7.59 4.77
CA PHE A 62 -10.31 -9.04 4.57
C PHE A 62 -9.34 -9.75 5.52
N ALA A 63 -8.57 -9.02 6.33
CA ALA A 63 -7.63 -9.61 7.27
C ALA A 63 -8.36 -10.32 8.42
N ARG A 64 -8.08 -11.63 8.58
CA ARG A 64 -8.69 -12.47 9.62
C ARG A 64 -7.89 -12.54 10.92
N VAL A 65 -6.62 -12.13 10.90
CA VAL A 65 -5.69 -12.25 12.02
C VAL A 65 -5.19 -10.87 12.42
N ARG A 66 -5.19 -10.60 13.74
CA ARG A 66 -4.64 -9.37 14.31
C ARG A 66 -3.67 -9.72 15.45
N PRO A 67 -2.49 -9.08 15.50
CA PRO A 67 -1.92 -8.16 14.50
C PRO A 67 -1.58 -8.85 13.18
N VAL A 68 -1.36 -8.08 12.11
CA VAL A 68 -1.02 -8.59 10.78
C VAL A 68 0.26 -9.45 10.87
N PRO A 69 0.26 -10.70 10.35
CA PRO A 69 1.47 -11.53 10.32
C PRO A 69 2.50 -10.96 9.32
N VAL A 70 3.76 -11.37 9.44
CA VAL A 70 4.80 -11.00 8.45
C VAL A 70 4.37 -11.48 7.06
N GLY A 71 4.46 -10.61 6.06
CA GLY A 71 4.00 -10.90 4.69
C GLY A 71 2.47 -10.86 4.54
N GLY A 72 1.76 -10.42 5.59
CA GLY A 72 0.34 -10.14 5.53
C GLY A 72 0.02 -8.86 4.75
N THR A 73 -1.26 -8.67 4.47
CA THR A 73 -1.73 -7.52 3.70
C THR A 73 -1.92 -6.30 4.59
N HIS A 74 -1.37 -5.18 4.13
CA HIS A 74 -1.54 -3.84 4.65
C HIS A 74 -2.43 -3.05 3.70
N ALA A 75 -3.22 -2.12 4.21
CA ALA A 75 -4.19 -1.39 3.39
C ALA A 75 -4.23 0.10 3.71
N ALA A 76 -4.60 0.89 2.72
CA ALA A 76 -4.89 2.31 2.88
C ALA A 76 -5.90 2.78 1.82
N TRP A 77 -6.69 3.77 2.19
CA TRP A 77 -7.53 4.50 1.26
C TRP A 77 -6.73 5.64 0.64
N LEU A 78 -6.60 5.61 -0.69
CA LEU A 78 -6.18 6.77 -1.48
C LEU A 78 -7.45 7.52 -1.90
N LYS A 79 -7.63 8.75 -1.41
CA LYS A 79 -8.69 9.63 -1.90
C LYS A 79 -8.13 10.45 -3.04
N LEU A 80 -8.75 10.42 -4.21
CA LEU A 80 -8.29 11.02 -5.46
C LEU A 80 -9.25 12.15 -5.89
N GLY A 81 -9.57 13.05 -4.97
CA GLY A 81 -10.56 14.10 -5.18
C GLY A 81 -12.00 13.59 -5.12
N LEU A 82 -12.55 13.15 -6.26
CA LEU A 82 -13.98 12.79 -6.40
C LEU A 82 -14.32 11.34 -6.02
N TYR A 83 -13.30 10.49 -5.89
CA TYR A 83 -13.47 9.09 -5.50
C TYR A 83 -12.35 8.64 -4.58
N GLU A 84 -12.56 7.52 -3.91
CA GLU A 84 -11.57 6.88 -3.05
C GLU A 84 -11.36 5.42 -3.48
N VAL A 85 -10.11 4.97 -3.41
CA VAL A 85 -9.70 3.63 -3.79
C VAL A 85 -8.97 2.99 -2.62
N LEU A 86 -9.46 1.82 -2.20
CA LEU A 86 -8.75 0.99 -1.24
C LEU A 86 -7.60 0.31 -1.97
N VAL A 87 -6.37 0.56 -1.52
CA VAL A 87 -5.17 -0.15 -1.97
C VAL A 87 -4.79 -1.13 -0.88
N ARG A 88 -4.56 -2.38 -1.29
CA ARG A 88 -4.12 -3.49 -0.44
C ARG A 88 -2.79 -3.97 -0.98
N VAL A 89 -1.78 -4.09 -0.13
CA VAL A 89 -0.44 -4.50 -0.53
C VAL A 89 0.15 -5.47 0.48
N ARG A 90 0.87 -6.47 -0.01
CA ARG A 90 1.75 -7.30 0.81
C ARG A 90 3.13 -7.36 0.17
N ARG A 91 4.14 -7.57 1.00
CA ARG A 91 5.51 -7.78 0.55
C ARG A 91 5.75 -9.26 0.28
N ASP A 92 6.44 -9.55 -0.82
CA ASP A 92 6.93 -10.88 -1.17
C ASP A 92 8.40 -10.79 -1.60
N GLY A 93 9.29 -10.93 -0.63
CA GLY A 93 10.73 -10.70 -0.81
C GLY A 93 11.04 -9.25 -1.24
N PRO A 94 11.64 -9.02 -2.41
CA PRO A 94 11.84 -7.67 -2.95
C PRO A 94 10.57 -7.08 -3.61
N SER A 95 9.57 -7.93 -3.87
CA SER A 95 8.39 -7.56 -4.64
C SER A 95 7.25 -7.08 -3.75
N TYR A 96 6.35 -6.30 -4.35
CA TYR A 96 5.07 -5.92 -3.79
C TYR A 96 3.95 -6.48 -4.65
N ILE A 97 3.01 -7.14 -4.01
CA ILE A 97 1.82 -7.72 -4.66
C ILE A 97 0.61 -7.09 -3.99
N GLY A 98 -0.35 -6.68 -4.80
CA GLY A 98 -1.51 -6.03 -4.23
C GLY A 98 -2.68 -5.89 -5.19
N GLU A 99 -3.70 -5.26 -4.64
CA GLU A 99 -4.98 -5.01 -5.26
C GLU A 99 -5.37 -3.55 -5.04
N TYR A 100 -6.12 -2.98 -5.97
CA TYR A 100 -6.75 -1.68 -5.78
C TYR A 100 -8.17 -1.68 -6.37
N GLY A 101 -9.08 -1.03 -5.66
CA GLY A 101 -10.48 -0.97 -6.08
C GLY A 101 -11.10 -2.36 -6.17
N GLN A 102 -11.99 -2.57 -7.15
CA GLN A 102 -12.72 -3.85 -7.29
C GLN A 102 -12.01 -4.89 -8.18
N ARG A 103 -11.13 -4.45 -9.09
CA ARG A 103 -10.57 -5.34 -10.13
C ARG A 103 -9.09 -5.12 -10.39
N GLY A 104 -8.50 -4.06 -9.86
CA GLY A 104 -7.09 -3.74 -10.06
C GLY A 104 -6.21 -4.69 -9.27
N THR A 105 -5.22 -5.28 -9.93
CA THR A 105 -4.17 -6.07 -9.30
C THR A 105 -2.81 -5.61 -9.80
N PHE A 106 -1.78 -5.69 -8.97
CA PHE A 106 -0.43 -5.33 -9.37
C PHE A 106 0.62 -6.26 -8.77
N LEU A 107 1.75 -6.35 -9.49
CA LEU A 107 2.98 -6.97 -9.04
C LEU A 107 4.13 -6.04 -9.44
N LEU A 108 4.87 -5.54 -8.46
CA LEU A 108 6.06 -4.71 -8.65
C LEU A 108 7.26 -5.41 -8.04
N THR A 109 8.15 -5.96 -8.87
CA THR A 109 9.31 -6.73 -8.40
C THR A 109 10.37 -5.88 -7.72
N ARG A 110 10.54 -4.64 -8.18
CA ARG A 110 11.44 -3.62 -7.61
C ARG A 110 10.83 -2.24 -7.90
N PRO A 111 9.96 -1.71 -7.02
CA PRO A 111 9.29 -0.45 -7.29
C PRO A 111 10.28 0.71 -7.24
N GLY A 112 10.56 1.30 -8.40
CA GLY A 112 11.16 2.62 -8.52
C GLY A 112 10.09 3.69 -8.70
N GLU A 113 10.53 4.92 -8.91
CA GLU A 113 9.66 6.07 -9.13
C GLU A 113 8.76 5.89 -10.36
N THR A 114 9.33 5.38 -11.47
CA THR A 114 8.61 5.16 -12.72
C THR A 114 7.51 4.10 -12.56
N GLU A 115 7.81 2.96 -11.95
CA GLU A 115 6.83 1.89 -11.76
C GLU A 115 5.68 2.33 -10.82
N LEU A 116 6.00 3.14 -9.81
CA LEU A 116 4.98 3.72 -8.93
C LEU A 116 4.13 4.76 -9.66
N LEU A 117 4.73 5.57 -10.53
CA LEU A 117 4.01 6.56 -11.34
C LEU A 117 3.08 5.89 -12.34
N ASP A 118 3.54 4.83 -13.00
CA ASP A 118 2.72 4.06 -13.94
C ASP A 118 1.57 3.34 -13.23
N LEU A 119 1.83 2.74 -12.05
CA LEU A 119 0.77 2.17 -11.22
C LEU A 119 -0.24 3.24 -10.78
N ALA A 120 0.23 4.41 -10.34
CA ALA A 120 -0.66 5.50 -9.94
C ALA A 120 -1.53 6.00 -11.09
N ARG A 121 -0.97 6.12 -12.30
CA ARG A 121 -1.72 6.47 -13.51
C ARG A 121 -2.77 5.42 -13.86
N ALA A 122 -2.42 4.13 -13.78
CA ALA A 122 -3.37 3.04 -14.01
C ALA A 122 -4.54 3.10 -13.01
N ILE A 123 -4.25 3.27 -11.71
CA ILE A 123 -5.28 3.44 -10.67
C ILE A 123 -6.22 4.61 -11.00
N ILE A 124 -5.67 5.73 -11.45
CA ILE A 124 -6.44 6.93 -11.76
C ILE A 124 -7.31 6.74 -13.00
N ALA A 125 -6.75 6.13 -14.05
CA ALA A 125 -7.46 5.82 -15.29
C ALA A 125 -8.63 4.85 -15.03
N ASP A 126 -8.37 3.74 -14.34
CA ASP A 126 -9.41 2.77 -13.95
C ASP A 126 -10.54 3.42 -13.13
N GLY A 127 -10.19 4.36 -12.26
CA GLY A 127 -11.17 5.16 -11.52
C GLY A 127 -11.99 6.08 -12.42
N ALA A 128 -11.35 6.80 -13.34
CA ALA A 128 -12.04 7.69 -14.28
C ALA A 128 -13.05 6.95 -15.16
N ASP A 129 -12.66 5.77 -15.67
CA ASP A 129 -13.53 4.89 -16.46
C ASP A 129 -14.78 4.47 -15.67
N LEU A 130 -14.61 4.09 -14.40
CA LEU A 130 -15.72 3.64 -13.55
C LEU A 130 -16.77 4.74 -13.31
N TYR A 131 -16.34 6.00 -13.21
CA TYR A 131 -17.21 7.15 -12.96
C TYR A 131 -17.65 7.87 -14.24
N GLY A 132 -17.24 7.38 -15.42
CA GLY A 132 -17.57 8.01 -16.71
C GLY A 132 -17.04 9.45 -16.81
N LEU A 133 -15.94 9.74 -16.12
CA LEU A 133 -15.31 11.05 -16.21
C LEU A 133 -14.62 11.13 -17.59
N PRO A 134 -14.86 12.17 -18.39
CA PRO A 134 -14.11 12.32 -19.64
C PRO A 134 -12.62 12.36 -19.33
N GLU A 135 -11.79 11.68 -20.15
CA GLU A 135 -10.36 11.93 -20.20
C GLU A 135 -10.19 13.44 -20.38
N ASN A 136 -9.81 14.12 -19.30
CA ASN A 136 -9.80 15.56 -19.26
C ASN A 136 -8.60 16.00 -20.09
N ASP A 137 -8.84 16.22 -21.38
CA ASP A 137 -7.92 16.87 -22.32
C ASP A 137 -7.64 18.29 -21.81
N GLY A 138 -6.73 18.38 -20.85
CA GLY A 138 -5.85 19.53 -20.71
C GLY A 138 -6.45 20.92 -20.52
N VAL A 139 -7.70 21.12 -20.09
CA VAL A 139 -8.21 22.47 -19.83
C VAL A 139 -8.92 22.56 -18.48
N LEU A 140 -8.18 23.03 -17.48
CA LEU A 140 -8.75 23.71 -16.32
C LEU A 140 -8.08 25.07 -16.22
N ASN A 141 -8.90 26.12 -16.30
CA ASN A 141 -8.53 27.53 -16.08
C ASN A 141 -7.87 27.74 -14.72
#